data_AF-A0A328B0N9-F1
#
_entry.id   AF-A0A328B0N9-F1
#
_cell.length_a   1.000
_cell.length_b   1.000
_cell.length_c   1.000
_cell.angle_alpha   90.00
_cell.angle_beta   90.00
_cell.angle_gamma   90.00
#
_symmetry.space_group_name_H-M   'P 1'
#
loop_
_entity.id
_entity.type
_entity.pdbx_description
1 polymer ?
#
loop_
_entity_poly.entity_id
_entity_poly.type
_entity_poly.pdbx_seq_one_letter_code
_entity_poly.pdbx_strand_id
1 'polypeptide(L)' 'MSRNDTDRARELARNLVEILSSYEEELMGLEQGSPAISQLRRAVGMTIAEACYWISDEGSGRDDWAPPADDEARRAR' A
#
# COMPACT_ATOMS: atom_id res chain seq x y z
N MET A 1 -10.99 -9.72 16.72
CA MET A 1 -9.72 -10.47 16.70
C MET A 1 -9.07 -10.34 18.06
N SER A 2 -8.49 -11.43 18.57
CA SER A 2 -7.63 -11.34 19.75
C SER A 2 -6.37 -10.56 19.39
N ARG A 3 -5.71 -9.93 20.38
CA ARG A 3 -4.44 -9.20 20.16
C ARG A 3 -3.38 -10.08 19.49
N ASN A 4 -3.32 -11.35 19.87
CA ASN A 4 -2.45 -12.35 19.25
C ASN A 4 -2.77 -12.60 17.77
N ASP A 5 -4.04 -12.56 17.37
CA ASP A 5 -4.44 -12.76 15.97
C ASP A 5 -3.96 -11.58 15.11
N THR A 6 -4.03 -10.35 15.66
CA THR A 6 -3.56 -9.13 15.00
C THR A 6 -2.04 -9.12 14.86
N ASP A 7 -1.32 -9.52 15.91
CA ASP A 7 0.15 -9.60 15.87
C ASP A 7 0.62 -10.66 14.87
N ARG A 8 -0.08 -11.80 14.80
CA ARG A 8 0.19 -12.82 13.78
C ARG A 8 -0.12 -12.34 12.37
N ALA A 9 -1.22 -11.61 12.18
CA ALA A 9 -1.55 -11.03 10.88
C ALA A 9 -0.49 -10.04 10.40
N ARG A 10 0.07 -9.22 11.30
CA ARG A 10 1.18 -8.29 11.00
C ARG A 10 2.45 -9.02 10.61
N GLU A 11 2.81 -10.09 11.33
CA GLU A 11 3.97 -10.90 10.99
C GLU A 11 3.83 -11.51 9.59
N LEU A 12 2.65 -12.04 9.27
CA LEU A 12 2.34 -12.53 7.93
C LEU A 12 2.43 -11.42 6.87
N ALA A 13 1.90 -10.23 7.17
CA ALA A 13 1.99 -9.08 6.27
C ALA A 13 3.44 -8.65 6.00
N ARG A 14 4.30 -8.62 7.03
CA ARG A 14 5.74 -8.33 6.87
C ARG A 14 6.43 -9.35 5.97
N ASN A 15 6.17 -10.63 6.20
CA ASN A 15 6.73 -11.71 5.37
C ASN A 15 6.25 -11.60 3.91
N LEU A 16 4.99 -11.22 3.69
CA LEU A 16 4.46 -11.00 2.34
C LEU A 16 5.15 -9.82 1.64
N VAL A 17 5.37 -8.70 2.33
CA VAL A 17 6.10 -7.56 1.75
C VAL A 17 7.52 -7.97 1.37
N GLU A 18 8.23 -8.68 2.26
CA GLU A 18 9.60 -9.13 2.01
C GLU A 18 9.69 -10.02 0.76
N ILE A 19 8.81 -11.01 0.65
CA ILE A 19 8.81 -11.94 -0.49
C ILE A 19 8.39 -11.23 -1.78
N LEU A 20 7.28 -10.49 -1.75
CA LEU A 20 6.66 -9.92 -2.95
C LEU A 20 7.45 -8.75 -3.54
N SER A 21 8.23 -8.03 -2.74
CA SER A 21 9.06 -6.90 -3.24
C SER A 21 10.04 -7.37 -4.33
N SER A 22 10.70 -8.51 -4.12
CA SER A 22 11.63 -9.07 -5.12
C SER A 22 10.94 -9.45 -6.43
N TYR A 23 9.72 -9.98 -6.36
CA TYR A 23 8.92 -10.29 -7.53
C TYR A 23 8.42 -9.03 -8.24
N GLU A 24 8.04 -7.99 -7.50
CA GLU A 24 7.63 -6.71 -8.10
C GLU A 24 8.76 -6.08 -8.93
N GLU A 25 9.99 -6.12 -8.41
CA GLU A 25 11.19 -5.66 -9.11
C GLU A 25 11.45 -6.45 -10.40
N GLU A 26 11.36 -7.79 -10.34
CA GLU A 26 11.52 -8.64 -11.53
C GLU A 26 10.41 -8.36 -12.57
N LEU A 27 9.17 -8.18 -12.12
CA LEU A 27 8.04 -7.86 -12.99
C LEU A 27 8.19 -6.49 -13.66
N MET A 28 8.80 -5.50 -12.99
CA MET A 28 9.15 -4.21 -13.62
C MET A 28 10.13 -4.40 -14.79
N GLY A 29 11.12 -5.27 -14.62
CA GLY A 29 12.06 -5.61 -15.69
C GLY A 29 11.38 -6.34 -16.85
N LEU A 30 10.55 -7.33 -16.55
CA LEU A 30 9.85 -8.14 -17.56
C LEU A 30 8.79 -7.35 -18.34
N GLU A 31 8.12 -6.37 -17.73
CA GLU A 31 7.11 -5.54 -18.40
C GLU A 31 7.69 -4.80 -19.62
N GLN A 32 8.98 -4.45 -19.61
CA GLN A 32 9.65 -3.81 -20.75
C GLN A 32 9.65 -4.71 -22.00
N GLY A 33 9.78 -6.02 -21.82
CA GLY A 33 9.77 -7.00 -22.92
C GLY A 33 8.39 -7.58 -23.22
N SER A 34 7.43 -7.45 -22.30
CA SER A 34 6.08 -7.99 -22.44
C SER A 34 5.05 -7.13 -21.68
N PRO A 35 4.36 -6.20 -22.38
CA PRO A 35 3.36 -5.32 -21.75
C PRO A 35 2.19 -6.06 -21.09
N ALA A 36 1.95 -7.33 -21.44
CA ALA A 36 0.94 -8.18 -20.80
C ALA A 36 1.23 -8.45 -19.32
N ILE A 37 2.50 -8.36 -18.90
CA ILE A 37 2.94 -8.53 -17.51
C ILE A 37 2.48 -7.37 -16.61
N SER A 38 2.10 -6.24 -17.18
CA SER A 38 1.60 -5.07 -16.44
C SER A 38 0.44 -5.38 -15.48
N GLN A 39 -0.45 -6.31 -15.85
CA GLN A 39 -1.57 -6.72 -15.00
C GLN A 39 -1.09 -7.49 -13.76
N LEU A 40 -0.13 -8.39 -13.95
CA LEU A 40 0.45 -9.15 -12.85
C LEU A 40 1.24 -8.24 -11.91
N ARG A 41 2.06 -7.32 -12.45
CA ARG A 41 2.77 -6.34 -11.62
C ARG A 41 1.82 -5.50 -10.77
N ARG A 42 0.71 -5.02 -11.35
CA ARG A 42 -0.31 -4.27 -10.59
C ARG A 42 -0.92 -5.11 -9.47
N ALA A 43 -1.25 -6.38 -9.72
CA ALA A 43 -1.80 -7.26 -8.71
C ALA A 43 -0.83 -7.50 -7.54
N VAL A 44 0.46 -7.67 -7.83
CA VAL A 44 1.52 -7.79 -6.80
C VAL A 44 1.64 -6.48 -6.02
N GLY A 45 1.70 -5.32 -6.70
CA GLY A 45 1.78 -4.02 -6.06
C GLY A 45 0.58 -3.72 -5.15
N MET A 46 -0.65 -4.09 -5.56
CA MET A 46 -1.85 -3.99 -4.72
C MET A 46 -1.74 -4.85 -3.46
N THR A 47 -1.21 -6.06 -3.58
CA THR A 47 -1.03 -6.98 -2.44
C THR A 47 0.01 -6.45 -1.45
N ILE A 48 1.11 -5.89 -1.95
CA ILE A 48 2.13 -5.22 -1.12
C ILE A 48 1.51 -4.02 -0.40
N ALA A 49 0.74 -3.18 -1.09
CA ALA A 49 0.08 -2.02 -0.48
C ALA A 49 -0.88 -2.41 0.66
N GLU A 50 -1.67 -3.47 0.46
CA GLU A 50 -2.55 -4.02 1.50
C GLU A 50 -1.74 -4.56 2.69
N ALA A 51 -0.67 -5.31 2.44
CA ALA A 51 0.20 -5.80 3.51
C ALA A 51 0.84 -4.63 4.30
N CYS A 52 1.27 -3.56 3.60
CA CYS A 52 1.75 -2.34 4.23
C CYS A 52 0.69 -1.65 5.09
N TYR A 53 -0.58 -1.68 4.68
CA TYR A 53 -1.70 -1.18 5.49
C TYR A 53 -1.81 -1.94 6.82
N TRP A 54 -1.79 -3.28 6.78
CA TRP A 54 -1.82 -4.12 7.98
C TRP A 54 -0.63 -3.91 8.92
N ILE A 55 0.54 -3.56 8.38
CA ILE A 55 1.73 -3.23 9.16
C ILE A 55 1.61 -1.84 9.82
N SER A 56 1.08 -0.86 9.10
CA SER A 56 1.04 0.56 9.49
C SER A 56 -0.08 0.92 10.47
N ASP A 57 -1.04 0.01 10.69
CA ASP A 57 -2.15 0.18 11.64
C ASP A 57 -1.69 0.16 13.13
N GLU A 58 -0.38 0.03 13.40
CA GLU A 58 0.20 0.46 14.69
C GLU A 58 0.32 1.99 14.75
N GLY A 59 -0.79 2.67 15.04
CA GLY A 59 -0.73 3.97 15.72
C GLY A 59 -0.55 5.22 14.85
N SER A 60 -0.88 5.17 13.56
CA SER A 60 -1.16 6.41 12.82
C SER A 60 -2.57 6.88 13.16
N GLY A 61 -2.68 7.73 14.18
CA GLY A 61 -3.86 8.55 14.40
C GLY A 61 -4.27 9.19 13.08
N ARG A 62 -5.49 8.91 12.66
CA ARG A 62 -6.17 9.55 11.53
C ARG A 62 -6.56 10.99 11.90
N ASP A 63 -5.62 11.77 12.43
CA ASP A 63 -5.90 13.03 13.12
C ASP A 63 -5.37 14.29 12.43
N ASP A 64 -4.68 14.22 11.29
CA ASP A 64 -4.13 15.48 10.73
C ASP A 64 -4.02 15.59 9.20
N TRP A 65 -4.83 14.83 8.44
CA TRP A 65 -5.03 15.18 7.04
C TRP A 65 -6.42 15.72 6.79
N ALA A 66 -6.56 17.05 6.98
CA ALA A 66 -7.63 17.83 6.41
C ALA A 66 -7.16 18.38 5.04
N PRO A 67 -7.89 18.18 3.94
CA PRO A 67 -7.60 18.90 2.71
C PRO A 67 -7.68 20.41 3.00
N PRO A 68 -6.76 21.24 2.47
CA PRO A 68 -6.82 22.68 2.69
C PRO A 68 -8.19 23.19 2.23
N ALA A 69 -8.89 23.90 3.11
CA ALA A 69 -10.21 24.42 2.81
C ALA A 69 -10.12 25.40 1.62
N ASP A 70 -10.65 25.00 0.48
CA ASP A 70 -10.73 25.76 -0.78
C ASP A 70 -11.70 26.99 -0.72
N ASP A 71 -11.85 27.63 0.45
CA ASP A 71 -12.97 28.55 0.70
C ASP A 71 -12.65 30.06 0.75
N GLU A 72 -11.38 30.47 0.60
CA GLU A 72 -11.05 31.90 0.53
C GLU A 72 -10.88 32.44 -0.90
N ALA A 73 -10.61 31.60 -1.90
CA ALA A 73 -10.42 32.07 -3.28
C ALA A 73 -11.75 32.39 -4.02
N ARG A 74 -12.91 31.98 -3.48
CA ARG A 74 -14.21 32.10 -4.16
C ARG A 74 -15.11 33.24 -3.66
N ARG A 75 -14.77 33.93 -2.57
CA ARG A 75 -15.57 35.06 -2.02
C ARG A 75 -15.15 36.45 -2.51
N ALA A 76 -14.14 36.54 -3.36
CA ALA A 76 -13.66 37.81 -3.93
C ALA A 76 -13.97 37.96 -5.44
N ARG A 77 -15.06 37.35 -5.93
CA ARG A 77 -15.63 37.62 -7.26
C ARG A 77 -17.03 38.18 -7.15
#